data_AF-A0A1A3SXM8-F1
#
_entry.id   AF-A0A1A3SXM8-F1
#
_cell.length_a   1.000
_cell.length_b   1.000
_cell.length_c   1.000
_cell.angle_alpha   90.00
_cell.angle_beta   90.00
_cell.angle_gamma   90.00
#
_symmetry.space_group_name_H-M   'P 1'
#
loop_
_entity.id
_entity.type
_entity.pdbx_description
1 polymer ?
#
loop_
_entity_poly.entity_id
_entity_poly.type
_entity_poly.pdbx_seq_one_letter_code
_entity_poly.pdbx_strand_id
1 'polypeptide(L)'
;MSTPPSSQDDSAASRAEAARARADELRVRREELERGVPTSTDAVARAQRRARESLQRARRAHHAAAQQHVAAGRAHLRAAAAHEQAAILAGDGAGEAHQDAAEHHRDEAFRHENAAQIDYAAEDLDRQHQQDWDREHG
;
A
#
# COMPACT_ATOMS: atom_id res chain seq x y z
N MET A 1 -20.61 -21.39 -4.97
CA MET A 1 -19.20 -21.36 -4.55
C MET A 1 -18.46 -20.45 -5.52
N SER A 2 -18.16 -19.22 -5.12
CA SER A 2 -17.44 -18.25 -5.97
C SER A 2 -15.95 -18.52 -5.90
N THR A 3 -15.35 -18.83 -7.04
CA THR A 3 -13.91 -18.97 -7.24
C THR A 3 -13.21 -17.65 -6.90
N PRO A 4 -12.10 -17.66 -6.15
CA PRO A 4 -11.34 -16.44 -5.90
C PRO A 4 -10.69 -15.95 -7.20
N PRO A 5 -10.52 -14.62 -7.40
CA PRO A 5 -9.81 -14.10 -8.56
C PRO A 5 -8.37 -14.62 -8.58
N SER A 6 -7.97 -15.19 -9.71
CA SER A 6 -6.66 -15.80 -9.93
C SER A 6 -5.54 -14.77 -9.72
N SER A 7 -4.60 -15.09 -8.82
CA SER A 7 -3.38 -14.33 -8.50
C SER A 7 -2.35 -14.24 -9.65
N GLN A 8 -2.78 -14.40 -10.91
CA GLN A 8 -1.91 -14.42 -12.09
C GLN A 8 -1.54 -13.02 -12.61
N ASP A 9 -2.34 -11.99 -12.28
CA ASP A 9 -2.09 -10.62 -12.74
C ASP A 9 -0.93 -9.91 -12.00
N ASP A 10 -0.50 -10.42 -10.85
CA ASP A 10 0.56 -9.83 -10.00
C ASP A 10 1.91 -10.55 -10.07
N SER A 11 2.16 -11.34 -11.13
CA SER A 11 3.49 -11.93 -11.32
C SER A 11 4.54 -10.87 -11.65
N ALA A 12 5.80 -11.13 -11.29
CA ALA A 12 6.91 -10.26 -11.67
C ALA A 12 7.01 -10.09 -13.20
N ALA A 13 6.66 -11.13 -13.96
CA ALA A 13 6.62 -11.11 -15.41
C ALA A 13 5.53 -10.15 -15.94
N SER A 14 4.32 -10.22 -15.39
CA SER A 14 3.21 -9.28 -15.71
C SER A 14 3.62 -7.83 -15.46
N ARG A 15 4.24 -7.55 -14.30
CA ARG A 15 4.76 -6.21 -14.00
C ARG A 15 5.83 -5.74 -15.00
N ALA A 16 6.75 -6.63 -15.38
CA ALA A 16 7.80 -6.31 -16.34
C ALA A 16 7.24 -6.08 -17.76
N GLU A 17 6.20 -6.80 -18.16
CA GLU A 17 5.50 -6.58 -19.43
C GLU A 17 4.73 -5.25 -19.44
N ALA A 18 3.97 -4.96 -18.39
CA ALA A 18 3.27 -3.68 -18.23
C ALA A 18 4.24 -2.49 -18.23
N ALA A 19 5.41 -2.63 -17.57
CA ALA A 19 6.44 -1.61 -17.57
C ALA A 19 7.03 -1.37 -18.96
N ARG A 20 7.28 -2.43 -19.74
CA ARG A 20 7.77 -2.33 -21.12
C ARG A 20 6.75 -1.65 -22.03
N ALA A 21 5.49 -2.09 -21.99
CA ALA A 21 4.41 -1.47 -22.76
C ALA A 21 4.26 0.02 -22.43
N ARG A 22 4.44 0.40 -21.16
CA ARG A 22 4.42 1.81 -20.74
C ARG A 22 5.61 2.61 -21.27
N ALA A 23 6.81 2.04 -21.25
CA ALA A 23 8.00 2.68 -21.78
C ALA A 23 7.85 2.97 -23.28
N ASP A 24 7.32 2.00 -24.04
CA ASP A 24 7.03 2.18 -25.47
C ASP A 24 5.99 3.27 -25.72
N GLU A 25 4.87 3.26 -24.98
CA GLU A 25 3.83 4.31 -25.06
C GLU A 25 4.42 5.72 -24.81
N LEU A 26 5.28 5.86 -23.79
CA LEU A 26 5.92 7.13 -23.45
C LEU A 26 6.95 7.58 -24.49
N ARG A 27 7.70 6.64 -25.07
CA ARG A 27 8.65 6.92 -26.15
C ARG A 27 7.92 7.48 -27.37
N VAL A 28 6.88 6.81 -27.83
CA VAL A 28 6.05 7.28 -28.95
C VAL A 28 5.50 8.68 -28.67
N ARG A 29 5.00 8.93 -27.44
CA ARG A 29 4.46 10.24 -27.11
C ARG A 29 5.52 11.35 -27.10
N ARG A 30 6.74 11.05 -26.66
CA ARG A 30 7.85 12.02 -26.72
C ARG A 30 8.20 12.37 -28.17
N GLU A 31 8.30 11.39 -29.05
CA GLU A 31 8.55 11.59 -30.48
C GLU A 31 7.44 12.42 -31.16
N GLU A 32 6.18 12.24 -30.77
CA GLU A 32 5.06 13.08 -31.23
C GLU A 32 5.19 14.53 -30.76
N LEU A 33 5.51 14.73 -29.48
CA LEU A 33 5.67 16.06 -28.89
C LEU A 33 6.86 16.81 -29.50
N GLU A 34 7.98 16.13 -29.74
CA GLU A 34 9.16 16.69 -30.43
C GLU A 34 8.85 17.12 -31.86
N ARG A 35 7.98 16.38 -32.56
CA ARG A 35 7.48 16.74 -33.90
C ARG A 35 6.40 17.82 -33.87
N GLY A 36 6.06 18.37 -32.70
CA GLY A 36 5.03 19.38 -32.54
C GLY A 36 3.62 18.87 -32.82
N VAL A 37 3.38 17.55 -32.74
CA VAL A 37 2.05 16.97 -32.93
C VAL A 37 1.17 17.43 -31.76
N PRO A 38 0.10 18.21 -32.03
CA PRO A 38 -0.76 18.71 -30.97
C PRO A 38 -1.46 17.57 -30.23
N THR A 39 -1.74 17.79 -28.95
CA THR A 39 -2.50 16.83 -28.14
C THR A 39 -3.87 16.58 -28.75
N SER A 40 -4.21 15.32 -28.98
CA SER A 40 -5.52 14.90 -29.48
C SER A 40 -6.48 14.57 -28.34
N THR A 41 -7.78 14.54 -28.66
CA THR A 41 -8.83 14.07 -27.73
C THR A 41 -8.55 12.65 -27.23
N ASP A 42 -8.03 11.76 -28.09
CA ASP A 42 -7.65 10.41 -27.68
C ASP A 42 -6.50 10.40 -26.68
N ALA A 43 -5.52 11.31 -26.82
CA ALA A 43 -4.42 11.44 -25.89
C ALA A 43 -4.91 11.90 -24.51
N VAL A 44 -5.86 12.85 -24.47
CA VAL A 44 -6.53 13.29 -23.24
C VAL A 44 -7.31 12.13 -22.60
N ALA A 45 -8.13 11.42 -23.37
CA ALA A 45 -8.92 10.29 -22.87
C ALA A 45 -8.03 9.17 -22.29
N ARG A 46 -6.90 8.86 -22.97
CA ARG A 46 -5.90 7.93 -22.45
C ARG A 46 -5.29 8.43 -21.13
N ALA A 47 -4.89 9.70 -21.06
CA ALA A 47 -4.32 10.28 -19.84
C ALA A 47 -5.29 10.22 -18.65
N GLN A 48 -6.56 10.58 -18.87
CA GLN A 48 -7.61 10.49 -17.85
C GLN A 48 -7.84 9.05 -17.38
N ARG A 49 -7.86 8.08 -18.29
CA ARG A 49 -7.99 6.67 -17.92
C ARG A 49 -6.80 6.22 -17.06
N ARG A 50 -5.57 6.59 -17.44
CA ARG A 50 -4.36 6.25 -16.66
C ARG A 50 -4.35 6.90 -15.28
N ALA A 51 -4.82 8.13 -15.16
CA ALA A 51 -4.94 8.81 -13.88
C ALA A 51 -5.86 8.03 -12.93
N ARG A 52 -7.04 7.61 -13.42
CA ARG A 52 -7.99 6.77 -12.66
C ARG A 52 -7.42 5.40 -12.28
N GLU A 53 -6.78 4.71 -13.23
CA GLU A 53 -6.10 3.43 -12.96
C GLU A 53 -4.99 3.60 -11.91
N SER A 54 -4.26 4.72 -11.93
CA SER A 54 -3.22 5.01 -10.94
C SER A 54 -3.79 5.28 -9.55
N LEU A 55 -4.86 6.08 -9.46
CA LEU A 55 -5.53 6.38 -8.20
C LEU A 55 -6.14 5.12 -7.58
N GLN A 56 -6.75 4.26 -8.38
CA GLN A 56 -7.26 2.98 -7.89
C GLN A 56 -6.15 2.07 -7.36
N ARG A 57 -4.97 2.05 -8.00
CA ARG A 57 -3.81 1.30 -7.52
C ARG A 57 -3.25 1.87 -6.22
N ALA A 58 -3.16 3.20 -6.09
CA ALA A 58 -2.71 3.87 -4.87
C ALA A 58 -3.62 3.51 -3.68
N ARG A 59 -4.94 3.60 -3.85
CA ARG A 59 -5.92 3.17 -2.83
C ARG A 59 -5.70 1.74 -2.35
N ARG A 60 -5.58 0.81 -3.29
CA ARG A 60 -5.35 -0.61 -2.95
C ARG A 60 -4.03 -0.81 -2.23
N ALA A 61 -2.99 -0.07 -2.61
CA ALA A 61 -1.68 -0.13 -1.98
C ALA A 61 -1.72 0.39 -0.53
N HIS A 62 -2.33 1.55 -0.30
CA HIS A 62 -2.52 2.10 1.04
C HIS A 62 -3.35 1.16 1.93
N HIS A 63 -4.47 0.65 1.42
CA HIS A 63 -5.27 -0.33 2.15
C HIS A 63 -4.47 -1.58 2.55
N ALA A 64 -3.71 -2.15 1.60
CA ALA A 64 -2.90 -3.33 1.85
C ALA A 64 -1.77 -3.05 2.85
N ALA A 65 -1.11 -1.89 2.76
CA ALA A 65 -0.09 -1.45 3.70
C ALA A 65 -0.66 -1.28 5.12
N ALA A 66 -1.83 -0.64 5.25
CA ALA A 66 -2.53 -0.51 6.53
C ALA A 66 -2.85 -1.87 7.16
N GLN A 67 -3.35 -2.83 6.36
CA GLN A 67 -3.60 -4.20 6.85
C GLN A 67 -2.31 -4.91 7.31
N GLN A 68 -1.21 -4.74 6.59
CA GLN A 68 0.09 -5.31 6.98
C GLN A 68 0.59 -4.69 8.29
N HIS A 69 0.44 -3.38 8.46
CA HIS A 69 0.76 -2.70 9.72
C HIS A 69 -0.11 -3.19 10.88
N VAL A 70 -1.42 -3.37 10.70
CA VAL A 70 -2.30 -3.97 11.72
C VAL A 70 -1.84 -5.39 12.07
N ALA A 71 -1.48 -6.20 11.08
CA ALA A 71 -1.00 -7.56 11.31
C ALA A 71 0.34 -7.58 12.07
N ALA A 72 1.27 -6.69 11.71
CA ALA A 72 2.56 -6.52 12.39
C ALA A 72 2.38 -6.05 13.84
N GLY A 73 1.53 -5.05 14.09
CA GLY A 73 1.21 -4.60 15.45
C GLY A 73 0.65 -5.73 16.32
N ARG A 74 -0.25 -6.55 15.78
CA ARG A 74 -0.75 -7.74 16.50
C ARG A 74 0.34 -8.78 16.78
N ALA A 75 1.31 -8.95 15.88
CA ALA A 75 2.45 -9.84 16.11
C ALA A 75 3.34 -9.32 17.25
N HIS A 76 3.62 -8.02 17.27
CA HIS A 76 4.36 -7.39 18.35
C HIS A 76 3.65 -7.51 19.71
N LEU A 77 2.33 -7.28 19.77
CA LEU A 77 1.57 -7.48 21.02
C LEU A 77 1.62 -8.92 21.53
N ARG A 78 1.57 -9.91 20.64
CA ARG A 78 1.75 -11.32 21.02
C ARG A 78 3.16 -11.60 21.56
N ALA A 79 4.19 -11.00 20.94
CA ALA A 79 5.56 -11.12 21.41
C ALA A 79 5.75 -10.46 22.78
N ALA A 80 5.16 -9.27 23.01
CA ALA A 80 5.16 -8.61 24.30
C ALA A 80 4.56 -9.49 25.40
N ALA A 81 3.37 -10.06 25.16
CA ALA A 81 2.71 -10.95 26.10
C ALA A 81 3.54 -12.20 26.42
N ALA A 82 4.24 -12.76 25.42
CA ALA A 82 5.12 -13.91 25.62
C ALA A 82 6.34 -13.55 26.50
N HIS A 83 6.92 -12.36 26.30
CA HIS A 83 8.00 -11.86 27.13
C HIS A 83 7.54 -11.54 28.56
N GLU A 84 6.37 -10.92 28.75
CA GLU A 84 5.78 -10.69 30.08
C GLU A 84 5.56 -12.02 30.82
N GLN A 85 5.04 -13.04 30.13
CA GLN A 85 4.88 -14.37 30.71
C GLN A 85 6.24 -14.99 31.11
N ALA A 86 7.26 -14.85 30.26
CA ALA A 86 8.60 -15.34 30.56
C ALA A 86 9.22 -14.61 31.76
N ALA A 87 8.99 -13.31 31.90
CA ALA A 87 9.46 -12.53 33.05
C ALA A 87 8.86 -13.04 34.37
N ILE A 88 7.56 -13.37 34.38
CA ILE A 88 6.88 -13.95 35.56
C ILE A 88 7.50 -15.30 35.95
N LEU A 89 7.89 -16.11 34.97
CA LEU A 89 8.47 -17.45 35.19
C LEU A 89 9.95 -17.42 35.57
N ALA A 90 10.69 -16.39 35.13
CA ALA A 90 12.14 -16.30 35.32
C ALA A 90 12.56 -15.95 36.76
N GLY A 91 11.66 -15.41 37.58
CA GLY A 91 11.99 -14.93 38.92
C GLY A 91 13.08 -13.85 38.89
N ASP A 92 14.01 -13.88 39.84
CA ASP A 92 14.95 -12.78 40.10
C ASP A 92 16.08 -12.61 39.04
N GLY A 93 16.30 -13.59 38.14
CA GLY A 93 17.51 -13.63 37.33
C GLY A 93 17.42 -13.02 35.93
N ALA A 94 16.28 -13.16 35.25
CA ALA A 94 16.10 -12.73 33.85
C ALA A 94 14.79 -11.99 33.59
N GLY A 95 14.05 -11.62 34.65
CA GLY A 95 12.77 -10.91 34.54
C GLY A 95 12.89 -9.54 33.88
N GLU A 96 13.92 -8.76 34.24
CA GLU A 96 14.13 -7.40 33.73
C GLU A 96 14.33 -7.37 32.21
N ALA A 97 15.22 -8.21 31.67
CA ALA A 97 15.45 -8.29 30.22
C ALA A 97 14.19 -8.70 29.44
N HIS A 98 13.33 -9.52 30.04
CA HIS A 98 12.04 -9.87 29.44
C HIS A 98 11.03 -8.71 29.51
N GLN A 99 11.01 -7.93 30.60
CA GLN A 99 10.16 -6.74 30.69
C GLN A 99 10.57 -5.66 29.69
N ASP A 100 11.88 -5.40 29.53
CA ASP A 100 12.41 -4.46 28.53
C ASP A 100 12.05 -4.91 27.10
N ALA A 101 12.18 -6.20 26.80
CA ALA A 101 11.79 -6.76 25.51
C ALA A 101 10.27 -6.63 25.26
N ALA A 102 9.46 -6.82 26.29
CA ALA A 102 8.01 -6.63 26.19
C ALA A 102 7.64 -5.17 25.92
N GLU A 103 8.29 -4.23 26.62
CA GLU A 103 8.11 -2.79 26.38
C GLU A 103 8.48 -2.40 24.95
N HIS A 104 9.65 -2.83 24.48
CA HIS A 104 10.07 -2.59 23.11
C HIS A 104 9.03 -3.08 22.09
N HIS A 105 8.47 -4.28 22.29
CA HIS A 105 7.42 -4.77 21.41
C HIS A 105 6.11 -3.96 21.50
N ARG A 106 5.71 -3.46 22.68
CA ARG A 106 4.54 -2.56 22.78
C ARG A 106 4.78 -1.26 22.03
N ASP A 107 5.99 -0.70 22.11
CA ASP A 107 6.37 0.50 21.36
C ASP A 107 6.32 0.27 19.84
N GLU A 108 6.87 -0.84 19.34
CA GLU A 108 6.76 -1.18 17.91
C GLU A 108 5.31 -1.43 17.47
N ALA A 109 4.48 -2.04 18.34
CA ALA A 109 3.07 -2.20 18.06
C ALA A 109 2.36 -0.85 17.90
N PHE A 110 2.67 0.13 18.76
CA PHE A 110 2.14 1.49 18.67
C PHE A 110 2.61 2.19 17.38
N ARG A 111 3.88 2.04 16.99
CA ARG A 111 4.39 2.58 15.72
C ARG A 111 3.65 2.01 14.52
N HIS A 112 3.41 0.69 14.52
CA HIS A 112 2.62 0.04 13.48
C HIS A 112 1.15 0.49 13.46
N GLU A 113 0.54 0.71 14.62
CA GLU A 113 -0.82 1.26 14.68
C GLU A 113 -0.89 2.66 14.07
N ASN A 114 0.04 3.55 14.40
CA ASN A 114 0.12 4.88 13.80
C ASN A 114 0.35 4.83 12.29
N ALA A 115 1.24 3.95 11.81
CA ALA A 115 1.47 3.76 10.38
C ALA A 115 0.21 3.26 9.66
N ALA A 116 -0.54 2.33 10.27
CA ALA A 116 -1.82 1.89 9.71
C ALA A 116 -2.84 3.02 9.61
N GLN A 117 -2.92 3.90 10.61
CA GLN A 117 -3.81 5.08 10.55
C GLN A 117 -3.43 6.04 9.43
N ILE A 118 -2.12 6.27 9.22
CA ILE A 118 -1.62 7.11 8.13
C ILE A 118 -2.03 6.52 6.77
N ASP A 119 -1.86 5.21 6.58
CA ASP A 119 -2.23 4.56 5.32
C ASP A 119 -3.75 4.54 5.10
N TYR A 120 -4.57 4.30 6.12
CA TYR A 120 -6.02 4.41 5.98
C TYR A 120 -6.45 5.84 5.63
N ALA A 121 -5.84 6.86 6.23
CA ALA A 121 -6.10 8.25 5.90
C ALA A 121 -5.71 8.57 4.44
N ALA A 122 -4.59 8.03 3.95
CA ALA A 122 -4.18 8.17 2.55
C ALA A 122 -5.17 7.46 1.59
N GLU A 123 -5.65 6.26 1.92
CA GLU A 123 -6.69 5.58 1.16
C GLU A 123 -7.98 6.42 1.07
N ASP A 124 -8.39 7.04 2.18
CA ASP A 124 -9.57 7.88 2.26
C ASP A 124 -9.43 9.16 1.42
N LEU A 125 -8.27 9.81 1.45
CA LEU A 125 -7.95 10.96 0.59
C LEU A 125 -8.02 10.57 -0.89
N ASP A 126 -7.41 9.45 -1.27
CA ASP A 126 -7.49 8.96 -2.64
C ASP A 126 -8.94 8.60 -3.06
N ARG A 127 -9.75 8.12 -2.11
CA ARG A 127 -11.19 7.86 -2.34
C ARG A 127 -11.95 9.16 -2.58
N GLN A 128 -11.66 10.20 -1.81
CA GLN A 128 -12.25 11.54 -1.99
C GLN A 128 -11.88 12.12 -3.35
N HIS A 129 -10.59 12.06 -3.74
CA HIS A 129 -10.14 12.50 -5.06
C HIS A 129 -10.89 11.80 -6.20
N GLN A 130 -11.17 10.50 -6.07
CA GLN A 130 -11.95 9.76 -7.08
C GLN A 130 -13.39 10.26 -7.14
N GLN A 131 -14.04 10.47 -6.00
CA GLN A 131 -15.42 10.95 -5.93
C GLN A 131 -15.58 12.37 -6.49
N ASP A 132 -14.63 13.25 -6.20
CA ASP A 132 -14.63 14.62 -6.72
C ASP A 132 -14.41 14.61 -8.23
N TRP A 133 -13.48 13.79 -8.73
CA TRP A 133 -13.28 13.60 -10.16
C TRP A 133 -14.56 13.09 -10.86
N ASP A 134 -15.22 12.08 -10.27
CA ASP A 134 -16.47 11.50 -10.79
C ASP A 134 -17.62 12.53 -10.76
N ARG A 135 -17.64 13.46 -9.80
CA ARG A 135 -18.62 14.55 -9.74
C ARG A 135 -18.40 15.61 -10.81
N GLU A 136 -17.14 15.90 -11.13
CA GLU A 136 -16.77 16.91 -12.13
C GLU A 136 -16.90 16.41 -13.58
N HIS A 137 -16.79 15.09 -13.80
CA HIS A 137 -16.67 14.49 -15.13
C HIS A 137 -17.68 13.37 -15.44
N GLY A 138 -18.60 13.06 -14.52
CA GLY A 138 -19.69 12.08 -14.68
C GLY A 138 -21.00 12.73 -15.09
#